data_AF-X5WVL9-F1
#
_entry.id   AF-X5WVL9-F1
#
_cell.length_a   1.000
_cell.length_b   1.000
_cell.length_c   1.000
_cell.angle_alpha   90.00
_cell.angle_beta   90.00
_cell.angle_gamma   90.00
#
_symmetry.space_group_name_H-M   'P 1'
#
loop_
_entity.id
_entity.type
_entity.pdbx_description
1 polymer ?
#
loop_
_entity_poly.entity_id
_entity_poly.type
_entity_poly.pdbx_seq_one_letter_code
_entity_poly.pdbx_strand_id
1 'polypeptide(L)'
;MSELELSILRARSIEALKQKARRGELFLTVAIGYVKSGRNRVEKDPDLRIREAIDLVFRRFDELQSIRQVHLWLRREGIMLPAVNYTRAADRAIVWKLPVYNTVHHILTNPIYAGAYAFGRTCSKVTIEAGRKRILRGIRRDRADWEVLLIDHHEGYLSWHDFERNQRLITDNATSKGLVPRGALRRGELLLGGLLRCGHCGRKLHVSYSGSNGNTGRYHCRGAQVNHGTDPCIGFGSLRVDQAVSAEVLQRLQPLGMEAAIKAIETSTVQAGEKRRHVELALEQARYEAAHARRQYDAVDPDNRPVAGELERRWNAALVAVRERQDELDALDRHKPEALGEEERRSLLRMGADLELAWHHGNATATTRKRIIRAVIREIVVAIEDDHIKMLVHWQGGDHTALSVRKNKAGHHRWGAPPDIEDLIRALARQLPDRAIASLLNRLGKTTGRLNGWTQSRVCTFRNQHDIAVYKKDERSERGEYTLQETAAKLGLRTMTVLRMIRAGDLKAEQYCKGTPWIIRHEDIEQLDIQHQSGRSGHSPLSQSQDQQIQLFQ
;
A
#
# COMPACT_ATOMS: atom_id res chain seq x y z
N MET A 1 -48.78 -25.69 42.60
CA MET A 1 -47.48 -26.02 41.95
C MET A 1 -46.37 -25.52 42.85
N SER A 2 -45.54 -26.44 43.36
CA SER A 2 -44.39 -26.13 44.23
C SER A 2 -43.28 -25.44 43.43
N GLU A 3 -42.48 -24.57 44.06
CA GLU A 3 -41.31 -23.95 43.41
C GLU A 3 -40.32 -25.01 42.86
N LEU A 4 -40.25 -26.17 43.51
CA LEU A 4 -39.44 -27.31 43.07
C LEU A 4 -39.96 -27.86 41.73
N GLU A 5 -41.27 -28.02 41.56
CA GLU A 5 -41.88 -28.53 40.33
C GLU A 5 -41.63 -27.59 39.14
N LEU A 6 -41.75 -26.27 39.38
CA LEU A 6 -41.43 -25.26 38.37
C LEU A 6 -39.95 -25.29 37.96
N SER A 7 -39.04 -25.55 38.92
CA SER A 7 -37.60 -25.67 38.63
C SER A 7 -37.29 -26.89 37.76
N ILE A 8 -37.93 -28.04 38.04
CA ILE A 8 -37.76 -29.29 37.28
C ILE A 8 -38.32 -29.15 35.86
N LEU A 9 -39.50 -28.55 35.70
CA LEU A 9 -40.10 -28.30 34.39
C LEU A 9 -39.24 -27.36 33.54
N ARG A 10 -38.68 -26.30 34.15
CA ARG A 10 -37.73 -25.40 33.46
C ARG A 10 -36.46 -26.14 33.04
N ALA A 11 -35.88 -26.97 33.91
CA ALA A 11 -34.69 -27.75 33.60
C ALA A 11 -34.93 -28.73 32.43
N ARG A 12 -36.05 -29.46 32.45
CA ARG A 12 -36.45 -30.38 31.37
C ARG A 12 -36.69 -29.65 30.05
N SER A 13 -37.35 -28.49 30.08
CA SER A 13 -37.58 -27.66 28.90
C SER A 13 -36.27 -27.14 28.28
N ILE A 14 -35.34 -26.69 29.11
CA ILE A 14 -34.00 -26.25 28.67
C ILE A 14 -33.23 -27.42 28.04
N GLU A 15 -33.25 -28.60 28.66
CA GLU A 15 -32.54 -29.76 28.09
C GLU A 15 -33.20 -30.24 26.80
N ALA A 16 -34.54 -30.19 26.69
CA ALA A 16 -35.25 -30.49 25.45
C ALA A 16 -34.87 -29.52 24.31
N LEU A 17 -34.73 -28.22 24.62
CA LEU A 17 -34.23 -27.23 23.67
C LEU A 17 -32.79 -27.54 23.23
N LYS A 18 -31.90 -27.88 24.17
CA LYS A 18 -30.52 -28.27 23.85
C LYS A 18 -30.45 -29.52 22.99
N GLN A 19 -31.26 -30.53 23.28
CA GLN A 19 -31.36 -31.74 22.45
C GLN A 19 -31.83 -31.43 21.03
N LYS A 20 -32.83 -30.54 20.89
CA LYS A 20 -33.29 -30.08 19.57
C LYS A 20 -32.21 -29.27 18.83
N ALA A 21 -31.43 -28.46 19.54
CA ALA A 21 -30.31 -27.72 18.98
C ALA A 21 -29.17 -28.65 18.53
N ARG A 22 -28.82 -29.68 19.31
CA ARG A 22 -27.80 -30.68 18.96
C ARG A 22 -28.12 -31.42 17.65
N ARG A 23 -29.41 -31.61 17.35
CA ARG A 23 -29.87 -32.18 16.08
C ARG A 23 -29.96 -31.17 14.92
N GLY A 24 -29.68 -29.89 15.14
CA GLY A 24 -29.80 -28.83 14.13
C GLY A 24 -31.22 -28.34 13.86
N GLU A 25 -32.20 -28.76 14.67
CA GLU A 25 -33.63 -28.56 14.36
C GLU A 25 -34.24 -27.32 15.03
N LEU A 26 -33.48 -26.66 15.92
CA LEU A 26 -33.96 -25.53 16.70
C LEU A 26 -33.69 -24.21 15.97
N PHE A 27 -34.74 -23.61 15.41
CA PHE A 27 -34.70 -22.28 14.80
C PHE A 27 -35.59 -21.32 15.58
N LEU A 28 -34.98 -20.31 16.22
CA LEU A 28 -35.72 -19.22 16.89
C LEU A 28 -36.12 -18.13 15.89
N THR A 29 -35.18 -17.75 15.03
CA THR A 29 -35.37 -16.85 13.90
C THR A 29 -34.55 -17.38 12.73
N VAL A 30 -35.05 -17.18 11.50
CA VAL A 30 -34.36 -17.60 10.28
C VAL A 30 -33.65 -16.38 9.69
N ALA A 31 -32.38 -16.56 9.32
CA ALA A 31 -31.62 -15.49 8.71
C ALA A 31 -32.22 -15.09 7.35
N ILE A 32 -31.95 -13.87 6.91
CA ILE A 32 -32.42 -13.41 5.62
C ILE A 32 -31.70 -14.15 4.49
N GLY A 33 -32.43 -14.50 3.42
CA GLY A 33 -31.93 -15.42 2.38
C GLY A 33 -32.26 -16.88 2.62
N TYR A 34 -32.88 -17.21 3.75
CA TYR A 34 -33.37 -18.56 4.03
C TYR A 34 -34.85 -18.54 4.42
N VAL A 35 -35.56 -19.60 4.08
CA VAL A 35 -36.92 -19.89 4.52
C VAL A 35 -36.93 -21.23 5.27
N LYS A 36 -37.90 -21.38 6.18
CA LYS A 36 -38.06 -22.64 6.91
C LYS A 36 -38.83 -23.63 6.03
N SER A 37 -38.20 -24.72 5.66
CA SER A 37 -38.82 -25.83 4.95
C SER A 37 -39.23 -26.90 5.96
N GLY A 38 -40.55 -27.10 6.13
CA GLY A 38 -41.11 -27.99 7.14
C GLY A 38 -40.82 -27.57 8.59
N ARG A 39 -40.70 -28.55 9.51
CA ARG A 39 -40.52 -28.26 10.95
C ARG A 39 -39.05 -28.04 11.36
N ASN A 40 -38.09 -28.63 10.65
CA ASN A 40 -36.73 -28.82 11.14
C ASN A 40 -35.62 -28.47 10.14
N ARG A 41 -35.93 -27.92 8.95
CA ARG A 41 -34.91 -27.58 7.93
C ARG A 41 -35.02 -26.12 7.47
N VAL A 42 -33.91 -25.62 6.96
CA VAL A 42 -33.81 -24.30 6.31
C VAL A 42 -33.29 -24.51 4.89
N GLU A 43 -33.91 -23.81 3.96
CA GLU A 43 -33.56 -23.81 2.54
C GLU A 43 -33.38 -22.37 2.08
N LYS A 44 -32.63 -22.16 1.00
CA LYS A 44 -32.47 -20.82 0.43
C LYS A 44 -33.82 -20.24 0.03
N ASP A 45 -33.96 -18.93 0.17
CA ASP A 45 -35.17 -18.23 -0.22
C ASP A 45 -35.44 -18.45 -1.73
N PRO A 46 -36.66 -18.85 -2.12
CA PRO A 46 -36.97 -19.06 -3.54
C PRO A 46 -36.87 -17.77 -4.35
N ASP A 47 -37.04 -16.59 -3.71
CA ASP A 47 -36.90 -15.29 -4.37
C ASP A 47 -35.46 -15.08 -4.86
N LEU A 48 -35.31 -15.03 -6.19
CA LEU A 48 -34.03 -14.82 -6.86
C LEU A 48 -33.40 -13.48 -6.49
N ARG A 49 -34.20 -12.43 -6.31
CA ARG A 49 -33.71 -11.09 -5.96
C ARG A 49 -33.04 -11.08 -4.59
N ILE A 50 -33.59 -11.82 -3.63
CA ILE A 50 -32.99 -11.98 -2.30
C ILE A 50 -31.68 -12.76 -2.40
N ARG A 51 -31.67 -13.86 -3.16
CA ARG A 51 -30.46 -14.67 -3.34
C ARG A 51 -29.34 -13.85 -3.98
N GLU A 52 -29.61 -13.21 -5.11
CA GLU A 52 -28.60 -12.39 -5.80
C GLU A 52 -28.11 -11.22 -4.94
N ALA A 53 -28.96 -10.59 -4.12
CA ALA A 53 -28.54 -9.50 -3.24
C ALA A 53 -27.57 -9.95 -2.15
N ILE A 54 -27.75 -11.17 -1.61
CA ILE A 54 -26.86 -11.74 -0.60
C ILE A 54 -25.56 -12.24 -1.26
N ASP A 55 -25.65 -12.89 -2.41
CA ASP A 55 -24.48 -13.30 -3.20
C ASP A 55 -23.58 -12.10 -3.55
N LEU A 56 -24.20 -10.97 -3.94
CA LEU A 56 -23.47 -9.73 -4.23
C LEU A 56 -22.66 -9.25 -3.01
N VAL A 57 -23.21 -9.32 -1.80
CA VAL A 57 -22.49 -8.90 -0.59
C VAL A 57 -21.22 -9.73 -0.39
N PHE A 58 -21.29 -11.05 -0.58
CA PHE A 58 -20.13 -11.93 -0.46
C PHE A 58 -19.12 -11.71 -1.59
N ARG A 59 -19.58 -11.58 -2.83
CA ARG A 59 -18.72 -11.29 -3.99
C ARG A 59 -17.97 -9.97 -3.81
N ARG A 60 -18.66 -8.90 -3.41
CA ARG A 60 -18.03 -7.60 -3.16
C ARG A 60 -17.13 -7.61 -1.93
N PHE A 61 -17.40 -8.46 -0.94
CA PHE A 61 -16.46 -8.64 0.17
C PHE A 61 -15.18 -9.35 -0.27
N ASP A 62 -15.26 -10.35 -1.15
CA ASP A 62 -14.08 -11.00 -1.71
C ASP A 62 -13.19 -9.99 -2.47
N GLU A 63 -13.82 -9.09 -3.24
CA GLU A 63 -13.14 -8.03 -3.98
C GLU A 63 -12.59 -6.89 -3.12
N LEU A 64 -13.30 -6.45 -2.08
CA LEU A 64 -12.95 -5.25 -1.31
C LEU A 64 -12.25 -5.57 0.01
N GLN A 65 -12.40 -6.79 0.51
CA GLN A 65 -11.81 -7.34 1.73
C GLN A 65 -12.04 -6.47 2.98
N SER A 66 -13.11 -5.66 2.98
CA SER A 66 -13.45 -4.73 4.06
C SER A 66 -14.96 -4.50 4.12
N ILE A 67 -15.57 -4.84 5.27
CA ILE A 67 -17.00 -4.65 5.54
C ILE A 67 -17.42 -3.20 5.30
N ARG A 68 -16.59 -2.24 5.73
CA ARG A 68 -16.87 -0.81 5.56
C ARG A 68 -16.88 -0.40 4.10
N GLN A 69 -15.95 -0.92 3.29
CA GLN A 69 -15.90 -0.60 1.86
C GLN A 69 -17.09 -1.20 1.12
N VAL A 70 -17.48 -2.44 1.43
CA VAL A 70 -18.70 -3.07 0.87
C VAL A 70 -19.92 -2.23 1.19
N HIS A 71 -20.09 -1.81 2.44
CA HIS A 71 -21.20 -0.95 2.85
C HIS A 71 -21.22 0.39 2.11
N LEU A 72 -20.07 1.07 2.00
CA LEU A 72 -19.99 2.36 1.31
C LEU A 72 -20.27 2.22 -0.18
N TRP A 73 -19.80 1.14 -0.80
CA TRP A 73 -20.06 0.84 -2.20
C TRP A 73 -21.55 0.58 -2.46
N LEU A 74 -22.19 -0.29 -1.67
CA LEU A 74 -23.64 -0.54 -1.78
C LEU A 74 -24.47 0.75 -1.66
N ARG A 75 -24.09 1.63 -0.73
CA ARG A 75 -24.72 2.94 -0.55
C ARG A 75 -24.50 3.88 -1.74
N ARG A 76 -23.28 3.93 -2.27
CA ARG A 76 -22.93 4.75 -3.44
C ARG A 76 -23.70 4.31 -4.68
N GLU A 77 -23.84 3.00 -4.87
CA GLU A 77 -24.57 2.44 -6.01
C GLU A 77 -26.09 2.42 -5.82
N GLY A 78 -26.61 2.79 -4.65
CA GLY A 78 -28.05 2.79 -4.37
C GLY A 78 -28.65 1.40 -4.19
N ILE A 79 -27.83 0.36 -4.02
CA ILE A 79 -28.28 -1.02 -3.94
C ILE A 79 -28.93 -1.28 -2.58
N MET A 80 -30.22 -1.62 -2.61
CA MET A 80 -31.00 -1.97 -1.43
C MET A 80 -30.77 -3.44 -1.07
N LEU A 81 -30.65 -3.73 0.22
CA LEU A 81 -30.63 -5.10 0.72
C LEU A 81 -31.98 -5.46 1.34
N PRO A 82 -32.37 -6.74 1.30
CA PRO A 82 -33.57 -7.19 1.98
C PRO A 82 -33.36 -7.03 3.50
N ALA A 83 -34.42 -6.74 4.23
CA ALA A 83 -34.46 -6.68 5.68
C ALA A 83 -35.76 -7.31 6.17
N VAL A 84 -35.68 -8.15 7.20
CA VAL A 84 -36.87 -8.76 7.79
C VAL A 84 -37.49 -7.78 8.77
N ASN A 85 -38.77 -7.48 8.58
CA ASN A 85 -39.60 -6.79 9.56
C ASN A 85 -40.58 -7.79 10.16
N TYR A 86 -40.57 -7.91 11.49
CA TYR A 86 -41.51 -8.76 12.22
C TYR A 86 -42.73 -7.92 12.56
N THR A 87 -43.86 -8.20 11.90
CA THR A 87 -45.12 -7.50 12.12
C THR A 87 -46.09 -8.45 12.81
N ARG A 88 -46.93 -7.97 13.73
CA ARG A 88 -47.91 -8.83 14.44
C ARG A 88 -48.89 -9.58 13.51
N ALA A 89 -49.11 -9.08 12.30
CA ALA A 89 -50.09 -9.60 11.34
C ALA A 89 -49.50 -10.53 10.26
N ALA A 90 -48.20 -10.46 10.01
CA ALA A 90 -47.49 -11.29 9.06
C ALA A 90 -46.17 -11.69 9.71
N ASP A 91 -46.08 -12.96 10.13
CA ASP A 91 -44.98 -13.53 10.92
C ASP A 91 -43.57 -13.18 10.38
N ARG A 92 -43.46 -12.85 9.08
CA ARG A 92 -42.24 -12.36 8.42
C ARG A 92 -42.58 -11.52 7.18
N ALA A 93 -42.30 -10.21 7.19
CA ALA A 93 -42.38 -9.35 6.00
C ALA A 93 -40.99 -8.90 5.55
N ILE A 94 -40.70 -8.94 4.25
CA ILE A 94 -39.40 -8.54 3.69
C ILE A 94 -39.53 -7.12 3.15
N VAL A 95 -38.65 -6.24 3.60
CA VAL A 95 -38.59 -4.83 3.19
C VAL A 95 -37.22 -4.53 2.62
N TRP A 96 -37.17 -3.87 1.47
CA TRP A 96 -35.92 -3.45 0.83
C TRP A 96 -35.50 -2.09 1.37
N LYS A 97 -34.28 -1.99 1.92
CA LYS A 97 -33.74 -0.75 2.50
C LYS A 97 -32.28 -0.57 2.12
N LEU A 98 -31.82 0.67 2.07
CA LEU A 98 -30.39 0.94 1.96
C LEU A 98 -29.66 0.36 3.17
N PRO A 99 -28.60 -0.43 2.97
CA PRO A 99 -27.96 -1.16 4.05
C PRO A 99 -27.30 -0.20 5.06
N VAL A 100 -27.22 -0.65 6.30
CA VAL A 100 -26.38 -0.06 7.35
C VAL A 100 -25.20 -0.99 7.63
N TYR A 101 -24.12 -0.45 8.21
CA TYR A 101 -22.91 -1.22 8.51
C TYR A 101 -23.20 -2.53 9.24
N ASN A 102 -24.06 -2.49 10.27
CA ASN A 102 -24.40 -3.67 11.06
C ASN A 102 -25.05 -4.77 10.21
N THR A 103 -25.90 -4.44 9.23
CA THR A 103 -26.52 -5.44 8.34
C THR A 103 -25.46 -6.20 7.56
N VAL A 104 -24.52 -5.48 6.93
CA VAL A 104 -23.42 -6.09 6.15
C VAL A 104 -22.50 -6.90 7.07
N HIS A 105 -22.16 -6.36 8.25
CA HIS A 105 -21.37 -7.06 9.24
C HIS A 105 -22.05 -8.37 9.70
N HIS A 106 -23.36 -8.35 9.95
CA HIS A 106 -24.11 -9.53 10.36
C HIS A 106 -24.13 -10.60 9.26
N ILE A 107 -24.34 -10.21 8.00
CA ILE A 107 -24.29 -11.16 6.86
C ILE A 107 -22.91 -11.82 6.81
N LEU A 108 -21.83 -11.03 6.84
CA LEU A 108 -20.47 -11.52 6.69
C LEU A 108 -19.92 -12.30 7.91
N THR A 109 -20.56 -12.21 9.09
CA THR A 109 -20.09 -12.88 10.32
C THR A 109 -21.01 -13.99 10.80
N ASN A 110 -22.09 -14.27 10.09
CA ASN A 110 -23.05 -15.30 10.48
C ASN A 110 -22.74 -16.64 9.78
N PRO A 111 -22.40 -17.71 10.54
CA PRO A 111 -22.04 -19.01 9.95
C PRO A 111 -23.16 -19.69 9.15
N ILE A 112 -24.41 -19.26 9.32
CA ILE A 112 -25.55 -19.79 8.55
C ILE A 112 -25.37 -19.60 7.03
N TYR A 113 -24.75 -18.50 6.62
CA TYR A 113 -24.48 -18.28 5.19
C TYR A 113 -23.44 -19.27 4.64
N ALA A 114 -22.63 -19.86 5.51
CA ALA A 114 -21.64 -20.87 5.15
C ALA A 114 -22.17 -22.31 5.26
N GLY A 115 -23.50 -22.49 5.31
CA GLY A 115 -24.15 -23.79 5.49
C GLY A 115 -24.06 -24.36 6.90
N ALA A 116 -23.48 -23.63 7.86
CA ALA A 116 -23.26 -24.13 9.21
C ALA A 116 -24.35 -23.69 10.20
N TYR A 117 -24.90 -24.67 10.93
CA TYR A 117 -25.81 -24.43 12.04
C TYR A 117 -25.01 -24.19 13.33
N ALA A 118 -25.30 -23.10 14.05
CA ALA A 118 -24.60 -22.75 15.28
C ALA A 118 -25.57 -22.35 16.40
N PHE A 119 -25.42 -22.97 17.58
CA PHE A 119 -26.20 -22.68 18.78
C PHE A 119 -25.29 -22.39 19.99
N GLY A 120 -25.76 -21.58 20.94
CA GLY A 120 -24.99 -21.21 22.12
C GLY A 120 -23.90 -20.16 21.88
N ARG A 121 -24.03 -19.35 20.82
CA ARG A 121 -23.09 -18.28 20.44
C ARG A 121 -22.97 -17.15 21.49
N THR A 122 -23.99 -17.01 22.32
CA THR A 122 -24.03 -16.05 23.42
C THR A 122 -24.42 -16.76 24.71
N CYS A 123 -23.83 -16.35 25.82
CA CYS A 123 -24.17 -16.85 27.15
C CYS A 123 -24.57 -15.71 28.09
N SER A 124 -25.10 -16.09 29.25
CA SER A 124 -25.35 -15.17 30.36
C SER A 124 -24.41 -15.51 31.51
N LYS A 125 -23.62 -14.53 31.96
CA LYS A 125 -22.75 -14.68 33.13
C LYS A 125 -23.48 -14.10 34.34
N VAL A 126 -23.62 -14.90 35.39
CA VAL A 126 -24.15 -14.46 36.67
C VAL A 126 -22.96 -14.08 37.54
N THR A 127 -22.89 -12.84 37.99
CA THR A 127 -21.95 -12.36 39.00
C THR A 127 -22.71 -11.94 40.25
N ILE A 128 -22.13 -12.15 41.42
CA ILE A 128 -22.66 -11.63 42.68
C ILE A 128 -21.80 -10.41 43.03
N GLU A 129 -22.37 -9.22 42.92
CA GLU A 129 -21.71 -7.95 43.25
C GLU A 129 -22.42 -7.36 44.46
N ALA A 130 -21.70 -7.10 45.56
CA ALA A 130 -22.24 -6.58 46.83
C ALA A 130 -23.48 -7.34 47.35
N GLY A 131 -23.44 -8.68 47.32
CA GLY A 131 -24.53 -9.54 47.80
C GLY A 131 -25.77 -9.58 46.89
N ARG A 132 -25.77 -8.90 45.73
CA ARG A 132 -26.87 -8.91 44.76
C ARG A 132 -26.50 -9.70 43.51
N LYS A 133 -27.43 -10.55 43.05
CA LYS A 133 -27.30 -11.31 41.79
C LYS A 133 -27.40 -10.35 40.60
N ARG A 134 -26.31 -10.20 39.85
CA ARG A 134 -26.27 -9.47 38.58
C ARG A 134 -26.14 -10.46 37.44
N ILE A 135 -27.04 -10.37 36.45
CA ILE A 135 -27.01 -11.24 35.28
C ILE A 135 -26.60 -10.41 34.07
N LEU A 136 -25.38 -10.62 33.60
CA LEU A 136 -24.89 -10.05 32.35
C LEU A 136 -25.25 -11.01 31.21
N ARG A 137 -26.27 -10.63 30.42
CA ARG A 137 -26.75 -11.43 29.27
C ARG A 137 -26.07 -10.97 27.98
N GLY A 138 -25.98 -11.86 27.00
CA GLY A 138 -25.54 -11.53 25.64
C GLY A 138 -24.03 -11.49 25.45
N ILE A 139 -23.26 -12.09 26.36
CA ILE A 139 -21.80 -12.21 26.23
C ILE A 139 -21.52 -13.17 25.08
N ARG A 140 -20.78 -12.72 24.06
CA ARG A 140 -20.38 -13.60 22.96
C ARG A 140 -19.34 -14.61 23.44
N ARG A 141 -19.52 -15.85 23.02
CA ARG A 141 -18.59 -16.95 23.22
C ARG A 141 -17.65 -17.09 22.03
N ASP A 142 -16.42 -17.49 22.32
CA ASP A 142 -15.51 -17.93 21.27
C ASP A 142 -16.07 -19.17 20.58
N ARG A 143 -15.65 -19.38 19.34
CA ARG A 143 -16.19 -20.45 18.49
C ARG A 143 -16.01 -21.85 19.09
N ALA A 144 -14.91 -22.06 19.81
CA ALA A 144 -14.63 -23.32 20.49
C ALA A 144 -15.61 -23.62 21.65
N ASP A 145 -16.23 -22.59 22.23
CA ASP A 145 -17.16 -22.71 23.36
C ASP A 145 -18.63 -22.72 22.91
N TRP A 146 -18.89 -22.78 21.61
CA TRP A 146 -20.26 -22.89 21.10
C TRP A 146 -20.82 -24.27 21.47
N GLU A 147 -22.07 -24.30 21.93
CA GLU A 147 -22.70 -25.55 22.39
C GLU A 147 -22.94 -26.53 21.24
N VAL A 148 -23.22 -26.01 20.05
CA VAL A 148 -23.42 -26.80 18.83
C VAL A 148 -22.85 -26.05 17.64
N LEU A 149 -22.06 -26.73 16.81
CA LEU A 149 -21.64 -26.29 15.49
C LEU A 149 -21.71 -27.49 14.54
N LEU A 150 -22.68 -27.46 13.62
CA LEU A 150 -22.83 -28.48 12.59
C LEU A 150 -22.49 -27.84 11.25
N ILE A 151 -21.35 -28.22 10.68
CA ILE A 151 -20.92 -27.79 9.35
C ILE A 151 -21.69 -28.61 8.30
N ASP A 152 -21.96 -28.01 7.13
CA ASP A 152 -22.71 -28.64 6.03
C ASP A 152 -24.12 -29.12 6.41
N HIS A 153 -24.78 -28.38 7.30
CA HIS A 153 -26.15 -28.65 7.73
C HIS A 153 -27.19 -28.32 6.64
N HIS A 154 -26.93 -27.29 5.84
CA HIS A 154 -27.81 -26.79 4.79
C HIS A 154 -27.00 -26.10 3.69
N GLU A 155 -27.62 -25.81 2.55
CA GLU A 155 -26.95 -25.16 1.44
C GLU A 155 -26.54 -23.71 1.78
N GLY A 156 -25.23 -23.44 1.78
CA GLY A 156 -24.67 -22.10 2.02
C GLY A 156 -24.66 -21.19 0.78
N TYR A 157 -24.58 -19.88 1.01
CA TYR A 157 -24.19 -18.87 0.01
C TYR A 157 -22.68 -18.87 -0.28
N LEU A 158 -21.88 -19.38 0.66
CA LEU A 158 -20.45 -19.58 0.50
C LEU A 158 -20.02 -20.89 1.16
N SER A 159 -18.84 -21.40 0.80
CA SER A 159 -18.29 -22.58 1.47
C SER A 159 -17.84 -22.27 2.89
N TRP A 160 -17.76 -23.29 3.75
CA TRP A 160 -17.21 -23.13 5.11
C TRP A 160 -15.77 -22.60 5.07
N HIS A 161 -14.95 -23.07 4.13
CA HIS A 161 -13.59 -22.60 3.94
C HIS A 161 -13.51 -21.10 3.60
N ASP A 162 -14.36 -20.62 2.70
CA ASP A 162 -14.41 -19.19 2.35
C ASP A 162 -14.90 -18.35 3.53
N PHE A 163 -15.84 -18.87 4.32
CA PHE A 163 -16.28 -18.21 5.54
C PHE A 163 -15.17 -18.07 6.56
N GLU A 164 -14.36 -19.12 6.77
CA GLU A 164 -13.19 -19.04 7.64
C GLU A 164 -12.17 -18.03 7.14
N ARG A 165 -11.87 -18.02 5.83
CA ARG A 165 -11.01 -17.01 5.21
C ARG A 165 -11.53 -15.61 5.50
N ASN A 166 -12.84 -15.39 5.31
CA ASN A 166 -13.47 -14.10 5.55
C ASN A 166 -13.40 -13.69 7.03
N GLN A 167 -13.62 -14.60 7.98
CA GLN A 167 -13.47 -14.30 9.41
C GLN A 167 -12.02 -13.93 9.79
N ARG A 168 -11.03 -14.60 9.19
CA ARG A 168 -9.61 -14.26 9.38
C ARG A 168 -9.32 -12.85 8.86
N LEU A 169 -9.78 -12.50 7.65
CA LEU A 169 -9.62 -11.15 7.09
C LEU A 169 -10.30 -10.07 7.95
N ILE A 170 -11.51 -10.33 8.44
CA ILE A 170 -12.23 -9.40 9.33
C ILE A 170 -11.45 -9.20 10.64
N THR A 171 -10.88 -10.28 11.18
CA THR A 171 -10.08 -10.25 12.41
C THR A 171 -8.76 -9.52 12.18
N ASP A 172 -8.08 -9.77 11.06
CA ASP A 172 -6.82 -9.09 10.70
C ASP A 172 -7.01 -7.58 10.50
N ASN A 173 -8.16 -7.17 9.97
CA ASN A 173 -8.52 -5.77 9.83
C ASN A 173 -8.85 -5.08 11.17
N ALA A 174 -9.19 -5.84 12.22
CA ALA A 174 -9.56 -5.30 13.52
C ALA A 174 -8.34 -4.67 14.21
N THR A 175 -8.28 -3.34 14.18
CA THR A 175 -7.08 -2.58 14.62
C THR A 175 -6.90 -2.57 16.15
N SER A 176 -7.95 -2.91 16.91
CA SER A 176 -7.97 -2.78 18.38
C SER A 176 -7.83 -4.10 19.15
N LYS A 177 -7.54 -5.23 18.49
CA LYS A 177 -7.52 -6.58 19.11
C LYS A 177 -6.11 -7.15 19.37
N GLY A 178 -5.16 -6.30 19.75
CA GLY A 178 -3.85 -6.73 20.27
C GLY A 178 -2.72 -6.84 19.23
N LEU A 179 -1.68 -7.62 19.55
CA LEU A 179 -0.40 -7.70 18.80
C LEU A 179 -0.47 -8.54 17.52
N VAL A 180 -1.52 -9.34 17.33
CA VAL A 180 -1.66 -10.33 16.24
C VAL A 180 -2.24 -9.75 14.95
N PRO A 181 -3.34 -8.95 14.96
CA PRO A 181 -3.97 -8.45 13.73
C PRO A 181 -3.08 -7.50 12.92
N ARG A 182 -3.05 -7.63 11.59
CA ARG A 182 -2.26 -6.73 10.70
C ARG A 182 -2.81 -5.28 10.67
N GLY A 183 -4.00 -5.06 11.20
CA GLY A 183 -4.73 -3.79 11.17
C GLY A 183 -5.32 -3.51 9.79
N ALA A 184 -6.36 -2.66 9.73
CA ALA A 184 -7.00 -2.32 8.47
C ALA A 184 -6.05 -1.58 7.51
N LEU A 185 -6.26 -1.77 6.20
CA LEU A 185 -5.56 -1.01 5.16
C LEU A 185 -5.95 0.48 5.23
N ARG A 186 -4.97 1.32 5.56
CA ARG A 186 -5.12 2.78 5.63
C ARG A 186 -4.54 3.45 4.38
N ARG A 187 -5.12 4.60 4.02
CA ARG A 187 -4.78 5.41 2.83
C ARG A 187 -3.37 6.01 2.80
N GLY A 188 -2.63 5.99 3.92
CA GLY A 188 -1.29 6.59 3.97
C GLY A 188 -0.30 5.95 2.97
N GLU A 189 0.76 6.65 2.60
CA GLU A 189 1.69 6.20 1.55
C GLU A 189 2.57 5.00 1.94
N LEU A 190 2.81 4.75 3.24
CA LEU A 190 3.76 3.72 3.69
C LEU A 190 3.18 2.32 3.48
N LEU A 191 3.91 1.50 2.73
CA LEU A 191 3.41 0.24 2.20
C LEU A 191 3.42 -0.90 3.23
N LEU A 192 4.38 -0.90 4.15
CA LEU A 192 4.65 -2.05 5.03
C LEU A 192 4.01 -1.93 6.42
N GLY A 193 3.10 -0.95 6.59
CA GLY A 193 2.38 -0.74 7.83
C GLY A 193 1.61 -1.99 8.27
N GLY A 194 1.92 -2.48 9.48
CA GLY A 194 1.28 -3.67 10.07
C GLY A 194 1.89 -5.02 9.66
N LEU A 195 2.89 -5.03 8.77
CA LEU A 195 3.64 -6.23 8.36
C LEU A 195 5.00 -6.36 9.05
N LEU A 196 5.61 -5.24 9.44
CA LEU A 196 6.94 -5.21 10.04
C LEU A 196 6.92 -5.64 11.51
N ARG A 197 7.82 -6.55 11.88
CA ARG A 197 8.15 -6.95 13.25
C ARG A 197 9.59 -6.65 13.57
N CYS A 198 9.85 -6.27 14.82
CA CYS A 198 11.19 -6.03 15.31
C CYS A 198 11.87 -7.36 15.61
N GLY A 199 13.04 -7.61 15.01
CA GLY A 199 13.86 -8.80 15.27
C GLY A 199 14.44 -8.85 16.69
N HIS A 200 14.55 -7.70 17.38
CA HIS A 200 15.05 -7.65 18.76
C HIS A 200 13.98 -7.96 19.81
N CYS A 201 12.76 -7.45 19.65
CA CYS A 201 11.71 -7.60 20.68
C CYS A 201 10.40 -8.23 20.21
N GLY A 202 10.30 -8.69 18.96
CA GLY A 202 9.13 -9.35 18.38
C GLY A 202 7.89 -8.47 18.15
N ARG A 203 7.89 -7.24 18.69
CA ARG A 203 6.76 -6.30 18.59
C ARG A 203 6.65 -5.71 17.18
N LYS A 204 5.43 -5.31 16.81
CA LYS A 204 5.17 -4.65 15.53
C LYS A 204 5.76 -3.25 15.48
N LEU A 205 6.23 -2.86 14.30
CA LEU A 205 6.63 -1.48 14.06
C LEU A 205 5.40 -0.63 13.72
N HIS A 206 5.41 0.57 14.25
CA HIS A 206 4.41 1.59 13.99
C HIS A 206 4.90 2.55 12.91
N VAL A 207 3.94 3.16 12.22
CA VAL A 207 4.19 4.18 11.20
C VAL A 207 4.10 5.55 11.86
N SER A 208 5.12 6.38 11.66
CA SER A 208 5.08 7.82 11.93
C SER A 208 5.36 8.59 10.66
N TYR A 209 4.72 9.73 10.53
CA TYR A 209 5.03 10.74 9.54
C TYR A 209 5.79 11.89 10.20
N SER A 210 6.81 12.40 9.54
CA SER A 210 7.70 13.44 10.05
C SER A 210 8.08 14.45 8.95
N GLY A 211 8.74 15.54 9.32
CA GLY A 211 9.15 16.63 8.43
C GLY A 211 8.16 17.81 8.42
N SER A 212 8.55 18.94 7.83
CA SER A 212 7.79 20.20 7.85
C SER A 212 6.36 20.07 7.31
N ASN A 213 6.13 19.13 6.39
CA ASN A 213 4.82 18.88 5.78
C ASN A 213 4.26 17.49 6.14
N GLY A 214 4.89 16.74 7.04
CA GLY A 214 4.48 15.37 7.37
C GLY A 214 4.66 14.34 6.25
N ASN A 215 5.41 14.64 5.18
CA ASN A 215 5.57 13.72 4.04
C ASN A 215 6.64 12.64 4.22
N THR A 216 7.45 12.69 5.30
CA THR A 216 8.54 11.71 5.49
C THR A 216 8.09 10.57 6.40
N GLY A 217 7.76 9.45 5.78
CA GLY A 217 7.45 8.20 6.45
C GLY A 217 8.64 7.56 7.18
N ARG A 218 8.39 7.10 8.41
CA ARG A 218 9.33 6.28 9.18
C ARG A 218 8.60 5.11 9.84
N TYR A 219 9.33 4.01 9.97
CA TYR A 219 8.94 2.86 10.78
C TYR A 219 9.71 2.89 12.09
N HIS A 220 9.01 2.67 13.20
CA HIS A 220 9.62 2.68 14.52
C HIS A 220 9.02 1.61 15.43
N CYS A 221 9.86 0.96 16.23
CA CYS A 221 9.44 0.06 17.28
C CYS A 221 9.35 0.82 18.61
N ARG A 222 8.16 1.35 18.92
CA ARG A 222 7.86 2.10 20.16
C ARG A 222 7.07 1.30 21.20
N GLY A 223 6.81 0.02 20.99
CA GLY A 223 5.96 -0.76 21.89
C GLY A 223 6.47 -0.81 23.34
N ALA A 224 7.79 -0.85 23.55
CA ALA A 224 8.38 -0.78 24.89
C ALA A 224 8.28 0.63 25.50
N GLN A 225 8.56 1.67 24.71
CA GLN A 225 8.41 3.07 25.12
C GLN A 225 6.97 3.42 25.53
N VAL A 226 5.97 3.00 24.76
CA VAL A 226 4.56 3.32 25.04
C VAL A 226 4.04 2.59 26.28
N ASN A 227 4.45 1.34 26.48
CA ASN A 227 3.91 0.51 27.58
C ASN A 227 4.73 0.62 28.87
N HIS A 228 6.02 0.91 28.78
CA HIS A 228 6.96 0.85 29.90
C HIS A 228 7.83 2.11 30.06
N GLY A 229 7.67 3.12 29.20
CA GLY A 229 8.43 4.39 29.29
C GLY A 229 9.91 4.28 28.91
N THR A 230 10.35 3.16 28.33
CA THR A 230 11.77 2.92 27.96
C THR A 230 12.15 3.60 26.64
N ASP A 231 13.44 3.54 26.30
CA ASP A 231 13.92 3.99 24.98
C ASP A 231 13.29 3.22 23.81
N PRO A 232 13.15 3.86 22.63
CA PRO A 232 12.66 3.20 21.42
C PRO A 232 13.66 2.15 20.94
N CYS A 233 13.16 0.98 20.52
CA CYS A 233 14.02 -0.17 20.21
C CYS A 233 14.77 -0.01 18.87
N ILE A 234 14.04 0.15 17.76
CA ILE A 234 14.62 0.39 16.43
C ILE A 234 13.78 1.40 15.65
N GLY A 235 14.41 2.13 14.72
CA GLY A 235 13.70 3.04 13.82
C GLY A 235 14.48 3.38 12.56
N PHE A 236 13.77 3.51 11.44
CA PHE A 236 14.35 3.78 10.12
C PHE A 236 13.35 4.45 9.17
N GLY A 237 13.86 5.07 8.09
CA GLY A 237 13.05 5.71 7.06
C GLY A 237 12.41 4.70 6.10
N SER A 238 11.24 5.01 5.56
CA SER A 238 10.49 4.06 4.72
C SER A 238 11.05 3.89 3.30
N LEU A 239 11.59 4.95 2.70
CA LEU A 239 11.86 5.04 1.25
C LEU A 239 12.58 3.81 0.66
N ARG A 240 13.79 3.49 1.16
CA ARG A 240 14.59 2.39 0.60
C ARG A 240 14.02 1.01 0.94
N VAL A 241 13.37 0.90 2.09
CA VAL A 241 12.78 -0.35 2.58
C VAL A 241 11.53 -0.69 1.78
N ASP A 242 10.64 0.28 1.58
CA ASP A 242 9.45 0.13 0.73
C ASP A 242 9.85 -0.19 -0.71
N GLN A 243 10.88 0.47 -1.25
CA GLN A 243 11.38 0.20 -2.60
C GLN A 243 11.95 -1.21 -2.75
N ALA A 244 12.83 -1.64 -1.82
CA ALA A 244 13.43 -2.97 -1.87
C ALA A 244 12.39 -4.09 -1.77
N VAL A 245 11.44 -3.97 -0.83
CA VAL A 245 10.35 -4.95 -0.68
C VAL A 245 9.42 -4.92 -1.89
N SER A 246 9.13 -3.74 -2.45
CA SER A 246 8.28 -3.64 -3.66
C SER A 246 8.93 -4.32 -4.86
N ALA A 247 10.23 -4.08 -5.10
CA ALA A 247 10.96 -4.73 -6.18
C ALA A 247 10.93 -6.27 -6.04
N GLU A 248 11.19 -6.77 -4.83
CA GLU A 248 11.18 -8.20 -4.53
C GLU A 248 9.79 -8.86 -4.72
N VAL A 249 8.73 -8.11 -4.41
CA VAL A 249 7.34 -8.52 -4.65
C VAL A 249 7.01 -8.54 -6.15
N LEU A 250 7.39 -7.48 -6.88
CA LEU A 250 7.12 -7.38 -8.31
C LEU A 250 7.86 -8.47 -9.09
N GLN A 251 9.13 -8.73 -8.76
CA GLN A 251 9.91 -9.80 -9.40
C GLN A 251 9.24 -11.17 -9.29
N ARG A 252 8.65 -11.50 -8.12
CA ARG A 252 7.92 -12.77 -7.92
C ARG A 252 6.55 -12.80 -8.59
N LEU A 253 5.88 -11.65 -8.68
CA LEU A 253 4.55 -11.56 -9.28
C LEU A 253 4.59 -11.41 -10.80
N GLN A 254 5.73 -11.01 -11.36
CA GLN A 254 5.91 -10.77 -12.79
C GLN A 254 5.38 -11.91 -13.68
N PRO A 255 5.60 -13.20 -13.38
CA PRO A 255 5.08 -14.30 -14.21
C PRO A 255 3.55 -14.36 -14.26
N LEU A 256 2.86 -13.85 -13.23
CA LEU A 256 1.40 -13.88 -13.11
C LEU A 256 0.73 -12.62 -13.69
N GLY A 257 1.52 -11.63 -14.14
CA GLY A 257 0.99 -10.34 -14.57
C GLY A 257 0.08 -10.42 -15.79
N MET A 258 0.41 -11.27 -16.76
CA MET A 258 -0.40 -11.48 -17.97
C MET A 258 -1.75 -12.16 -17.67
N GLU A 259 -1.73 -13.21 -16.85
CA GLU A 259 -2.96 -13.88 -16.41
C GLU A 259 -3.87 -12.92 -15.63
N ALA A 260 -3.28 -12.09 -14.77
CA ALA A 260 -4.01 -11.07 -14.03
C ALA A 260 -4.65 -10.03 -14.95
N ALA A 261 -3.96 -9.60 -16.01
CA ALA A 261 -4.49 -8.65 -16.99
C ALA A 261 -5.69 -9.23 -17.78
N ILE A 262 -5.59 -10.48 -18.24
CA ILE A 262 -6.69 -11.18 -18.93
C ILE A 262 -7.90 -11.29 -18.01
N LYS A 263 -7.70 -11.76 -16.77
CA LYS A 263 -8.77 -11.88 -15.78
C LYS A 263 -9.40 -10.53 -15.42
N ALA A 264 -8.62 -9.45 -15.41
CA ALA A 264 -9.13 -8.10 -15.17
C ALA A 264 -10.05 -7.63 -16.31
N ILE A 265 -9.68 -7.92 -17.57
CA ILE A 265 -10.52 -7.62 -18.74
C ILE A 265 -11.85 -8.38 -18.64
N GLU A 266 -11.82 -9.68 -18.37
CA GLU A 266 -13.02 -10.51 -18.19
C GLU A 266 -13.89 -9.96 -17.05
N THR A 267 -13.29 -9.68 -15.89
CA THR A 267 -14.02 -9.18 -14.71
C THR A 267 -14.67 -7.81 -14.95
N SER A 268 -14.02 -6.92 -15.73
CA SER A 268 -14.58 -5.61 -16.06
C SER A 268 -15.91 -5.71 -16.82
N THR A 269 -16.06 -6.73 -17.68
CA THR A 269 -17.31 -6.95 -18.42
C THR A 269 -18.45 -7.39 -17.49
N VAL A 270 -18.12 -8.22 -16.49
CA VAL A 270 -19.08 -8.74 -15.50
C VAL A 270 -19.52 -7.64 -14.52
N GLN A 271 -18.58 -6.82 -14.02
CA GLN A 271 -18.87 -5.81 -13.01
C GLN A 271 -19.82 -4.71 -13.51
N ALA A 272 -19.76 -4.36 -14.80
CA ALA A 272 -20.70 -3.40 -15.41
C ALA A 272 -22.16 -3.91 -15.41
N GLY A 273 -22.35 -5.23 -15.41
CA GLY A 273 -23.67 -5.87 -15.43
C GLY A 273 -24.34 -6.00 -14.07
N GLU A 274 -23.62 -5.92 -12.95
CA GLU A 274 -24.19 -6.28 -11.64
C GLU A 274 -25.27 -5.31 -11.15
N LYS A 275 -25.05 -4.00 -11.28
CA LYS A 275 -26.04 -3.00 -10.92
C LYS A 275 -27.27 -3.12 -11.82
N ARG A 276 -27.04 -3.26 -13.12
CA ARG A 276 -28.08 -3.46 -14.13
C ARG A 276 -28.93 -4.68 -13.80
N ARG A 277 -28.31 -5.82 -13.49
CA ARG A 277 -28.98 -7.05 -13.08
C ARG A 277 -29.85 -6.87 -11.83
N HIS A 278 -29.36 -6.12 -10.84
CA HIS A 278 -30.15 -5.81 -9.65
C HIS A 278 -31.39 -4.94 -9.95
N VAL A 279 -31.26 -3.98 -10.86
CA VAL A 279 -32.38 -3.13 -11.31
C VAL A 279 -33.35 -3.95 -12.15
N GLU A 280 -32.88 -4.84 -13.03
CA GLU A 280 -33.71 -5.77 -13.80
C GLU A 280 -34.59 -6.64 -12.88
N LEU A 281 -34.00 -7.29 -11.88
CA LEU A 281 -34.78 -8.10 -10.93
C LEU A 281 -35.74 -7.27 -10.08
N ALA A 282 -35.37 -6.03 -9.73
CA ALA A 282 -36.26 -5.12 -9.04
C ALA A 282 -37.46 -4.71 -9.92
N LEU A 283 -37.24 -4.52 -11.22
CA LEU A 283 -38.28 -4.22 -12.21
C LEU A 283 -39.20 -5.43 -12.44
N GLU A 284 -38.66 -6.64 -12.54
CA GLU A 284 -39.46 -7.87 -12.65
C GLU A 284 -40.40 -8.03 -11.45
N GLN A 285 -39.88 -7.84 -10.23
CA GLN A 285 -40.68 -7.87 -9.01
C GLN A 285 -41.77 -6.78 -9.02
N ALA A 286 -41.43 -5.55 -9.41
CA ALA A 286 -42.40 -4.45 -9.48
C ALA A 286 -43.51 -4.74 -10.50
N ARG A 287 -43.18 -5.33 -11.66
CA ARG A 287 -44.15 -5.74 -12.69
C ARG A 287 -45.09 -6.83 -12.15
N TYR A 288 -44.54 -7.80 -11.42
CA TYR A 288 -45.34 -8.82 -10.77
C TYR A 288 -46.31 -8.23 -9.74
N GLU A 289 -45.84 -7.33 -8.88
CA GLU A 289 -46.65 -6.64 -7.87
C GLU A 289 -47.76 -5.79 -8.51
N ALA A 290 -47.47 -5.07 -9.58
CA ALA A 290 -48.47 -4.31 -10.34
C ALA A 290 -49.53 -5.22 -10.97
N ALA A 291 -49.12 -6.35 -11.56
CA ALA A 291 -50.05 -7.33 -12.11
C ALA A 291 -50.91 -7.99 -11.01
N HIS A 292 -50.34 -8.24 -9.83
CA HIS A 292 -51.07 -8.75 -8.68
C HIS A 292 -52.09 -7.73 -8.14
N ALA A 293 -51.68 -6.48 -7.96
CA ALA A 293 -52.57 -5.40 -7.50
C ALA A 293 -53.73 -5.18 -8.49
N ARG A 294 -53.46 -5.27 -9.80
CA ARG A 294 -54.49 -5.23 -10.84
C ARG A 294 -55.50 -6.37 -10.67
N ARG A 295 -55.04 -7.62 -10.52
CA ARG A 295 -55.94 -8.77 -10.29
C ARG A 295 -56.81 -8.61 -9.04
N GLN A 296 -56.27 -8.01 -7.98
CA GLN A 296 -57.05 -7.71 -6.77
C GLN A 296 -58.12 -6.66 -7.02
N TYR A 297 -57.79 -5.60 -7.76
CA TYR A 297 -58.74 -4.57 -8.16
C TYR A 297 -59.85 -5.14 -9.06
N ASP A 298 -59.48 -5.91 -10.10
CA ASP A 298 -60.42 -6.53 -11.05
C ASP A 298 -61.36 -7.54 -10.37
N ALA A 299 -60.98 -8.10 -9.22
CA ALA A 299 -61.78 -9.08 -8.47
C ALA A 299 -62.74 -8.46 -7.45
N VAL A 300 -62.66 -7.16 -7.17
CA VAL A 300 -63.52 -6.48 -6.19
C VAL A 300 -64.82 -6.02 -6.85
N ASP A 301 -65.92 -6.15 -6.10
CA ASP A 301 -67.22 -5.59 -6.47
C ASP A 301 -67.14 -4.06 -6.59
N PRO A 302 -67.46 -3.46 -7.75
CA PRO A 302 -67.46 -2.02 -7.96
C PRO A 302 -68.32 -1.24 -6.95
N ASP A 303 -69.37 -1.86 -6.39
CA ASP A 303 -70.26 -1.23 -5.42
C ASP A 303 -69.58 -1.01 -4.05
N ASN A 304 -68.51 -1.75 -3.76
CA ASN A 304 -67.68 -1.54 -2.58
C ASN A 304 -66.62 -0.44 -2.80
N ARG A 305 -67.11 0.77 -3.04
CA ARG A 305 -66.30 1.94 -3.45
C ARG A 305 -65.10 2.26 -2.53
N PRO A 306 -65.19 2.13 -1.19
CA PRO A 306 -64.03 2.35 -0.32
C PRO A 306 -62.89 1.35 -0.56
N VAL A 307 -63.22 0.08 -0.83
CA VAL A 307 -62.23 -0.98 -1.07
C VAL A 307 -61.66 -0.86 -2.49
N ALA A 308 -62.53 -0.61 -3.49
CA ALA A 308 -62.11 -0.38 -4.86
C ALA A 308 -61.13 0.81 -4.97
N GLY A 309 -61.43 1.93 -4.30
CA GLY A 309 -60.55 3.11 -4.30
C GLY A 309 -59.20 2.89 -3.58
N GLU A 310 -59.15 2.04 -2.54
CA GLU A 310 -57.87 1.66 -1.91
C GLU A 310 -57.04 0.74 -2.81
N LEU A 311 -57.66 -0.24 -3.47
CA LEU A 311 -56.97 -1.14 -4.40
C LEU A 311 -56.48 -0.39 -5.65
N GLU A 312 -57.26 0.54 -6.17
CA GLU A 312 -56.85 1.44 -7.24
C GLU A 312 -55.62 2.26 -6.83
N ARG A 313 -55.63 2.85 -5.63
CA ARG A 313 -54.47 3.59 -5.10
C ARG A 313 -53.22 2.70 -5.02
N ARG A 314 -53.36 1.45 -4.56
CA ARG A 314 -52.26 0.48 -4.49
C ARG A 314 -51.75 0.09 -5.87
N TRP A 315 -52.65 -0.12 -6.82
CA TRP A 315 -52.28 -0.44 -8.20
C TRP A 315 -51.55 0.74 -8.86
N ASN A 316 -52.06 1.97 -8.71
CA ASN A 316 -51.39 3.19 -9.18
C ASN A 316 -50.00 3.35 -8.56
N ALA A 317 -49.85 3.12 -7.25
CA ALA A 317 -48.54 3.15 -6.60
C ALA A 317 -47.57 2.09 -7.16
N ALA A 318 -48.06 0.88 -7.45
CA ALA A 318 -47.26 -0.18 -8.06
C ALA A 318 -46.85 0.17 -9.52
N LEU A 319 -47.73 0.83 -10.29
CA LEU A 319 -47.41 1.30 -11.64
C LEU A 319 -46.33 2.41 -11.63
N VAL A 320 -46.41 3.34 -10.67
CA VAL A 320 -45.35 4.35 -10.47
C VAL A 320 -44.03 3.66 -10.14
N ALA A 321 -44.02 2.68 -9.25
CA ALA A 321 -42.81 1.92 -8.93
C ALA A 321 -42.23 1.18 -10.16
N VAL A 322 -43.07 0.59 -11.02
CA VAL A 322 -42.63 0.00 -12.30
C VAL A 322 -41.97 1.06 -13.18
N ARG A 323 -42.58 2.24 -13.31
CA ARG A 323 -42.04 3.32 -14.13
C ARG A 323 -40.70 3.82 -13.62
N GLU A 324 -40.58 4.06 -12.31
CA GLU A 324 -39.32 4.48 -11.67
C GLU A 324 -38.18 3.48 -11.94
N ARG A 325 -38.45 2.17 -11.86
CA ARG A 325 -37.44 1.13 -12.13
C ARG A 325 -37.09 1.01 -13.60
N GLN A 326 -38.06 1.22 -14.49
CA GLN A 326 -37.79 1.27 -15.92
C GLN A 326 -36.92 2.48 -16.27
N ASP A 327 -37.24 3.66 -15.74
CA ASP A 327 -36.46 4.88 -15.96
C ASP A 327 -35.02 4.74 -15.40
N GLU A 328 -34.86 4.05 -14.26
CA GLU A 328 -33.55 3.69 -13.70
C GLU A 328 -32.76 2.76 -14.65
N LEU A 329 -33.40 1.74 -15.22
CA LEU A 329 -32.77 0.82 -16.17
C LEU A 329 -32.37 1.55 -17.46
N ASP A 330 -33.27 2.36 -18.02
CA ASP A 330 -33.04 3.15 -19.24
C ASP A 330 -31.92 4.18 -19.03
N ALA A 331 -31.79 4.76 -17.83
CA ALA A 331 -30.68 5.62 -17.47
C ALA A 331 -29.34 4.85 -17.40
N LEU A 332 -29.35 3.62 -16.87
CA LEU A 332 -28.16 2.77 -16.87
C LEU A 332 -27.74 2.35 -18.28
N ASP A 333 -28.70 2.05 -19.17
CA ASP A 333 -28.40 1.69 -20.56
C ASP A 333 -27.89 2.90 -21.36
N ARG A 334 -28.39 4.12 -21.10
CA ARG A 334 -27.85 5.36 -21.69
C ARG A 334 -26.43 5.70 -21.22
N HIS A 335 -26.11 5.36 -19.97
CA HIS A 335 -24.78 5.56 -19.39
C HIS A 335 -23.93 4.29 -19.40
N LYS A 336 -24.28 3.31 -20.24
CA LYS A 336 -23.53 2.07 -20.34
C LYS A 336 -22.08 2.41 -20.73
N PRO A 337 -21.08 2.08 -19.89
CA PRO A 337 -19.71 2.23 -20.31
C PRO A 337 -19.52 1.35 -21.55
N GLU A 338 -18.95 1.94 -22.61
CA GLU A 338 -18.57 1.17 -23.79
C GLU A 338 -17.69 0.01 -23.36
N ALA A 339 -17.84 -1.14 -24.03
CA ALA A 339 -16.95 -2.25 -23.81
C ALA A 339 -15.51 -1.76 -24.00
N LEU A 340 -14.57 -2.27 -23.17
CA LEU A 340 -13.17 -1.87 -23.23
C LEU A 340 -12.70 -1.86 -24.69
N GLY A 341 -12.26 -0.69 -25.16
CA GLY A 341 -11.77 -0.55 -26.53
C GLY A 341 -10.54 -1.44 -26.75
N GLU A 342 -10.25 -1.78 -28.01
CA GLU A 342 -9.09 -2.64 -28.31
C GLU A 342 -7.75 -1.97 -27.91
N GLU A 343 -7.73 -0.64 -27.83
CA GLU A 343 -6.58 0.13 -27.31
C GLU A 343 -6.43 -0.02 -25.78
N GLU A 344 -7.52 0.07 -25.03
CA GLU A 344 -7.52 -0.12 -23.58
C GLU A 344 -7.13 -1.55 -23.21
N ARG A 345 -7.63 -2.52 -23.97
CA ARG A 345 -7.27 -3.93 -23.85
C ARG A 345 -5.78 -4.15 -24.06
N ARG A 346 -5.19 -3.59 -25.12
CA ARG A 346 -3.74 -3.62 -25.36
C ARG A 346 -2.95 -2.93 -24.24
N SER A 347 -3.44 -1.82 -23.73
CA SER A 347 -2.82 -1.10 -22.60
C SER A 347 -2.77 -1.97 -21.33
N LEU A 348 -3.87 -2.64 -20.99
CA LEU A 348 -3.93 -3.57 -19.86
C LEU A 348 -2.99 -4.77 -20.03
N LEU A 349 -2.92 -5.35 -21.23
CA LEU A 349 -1.98 -6.44 -21.52
C LEU A 349 -0.51 -5.98 -21.40
N ARG A 350 -0.19 -4.77 -21.87
CA ARG A 350 1.14 -4.18 -21.70
C ARG A 350 1.49 -3.99 -20.22
N MET A 351 0.53 -3.53 -19.41
CA MET A 351 0.70 -3.42 -17.95
C MET A 351 0.82 -4.80 -17.27
N GLY A 352 0.19 -5.84 -17.81
CA GLY A 352 0.38 -7.22 -17.35
C GLY A 352 1.77 -7.76 -17.67
N ALA A 353 2.32 -7.39 -18.83
CA ALA A 353 3.66 -7.77 -19.25
C ALA A 353 4.77 -7.00 -18.51
N ASP A 354 4.47 -5.83 -17.94
CA ASP A 354 5.37 -5.01 -17.14
C ASP A 354 4.64 -4.49 -15.88
N LEU A 355 4.75 -5.24 -14.79
CA LEU A 355 4.10 -4.87 -13.53
C LEU A 355 4.73 -3.64 -12.87
N GLU A 356 5.97 -3.26 -13.21
CA GLU A 356 6.56 -2.03 -12.68
C GLU A 356 5.82 -0.80 -13.23
N LEU A 357 5.49 -0.82 -14.53
CA LEU A 357 4.65 0.20 -15.15
C LEU A 357 3.28 0.30 -14.45
N ALA A 358 2.64 -0.85 -14.23
CA ALA A 358 1.36 -0.92 -13.52
C ALA A 358 1.47 -0.40 -12.07
N TRP A 359 2.55 -0.75 -11.38
CA TRP A 359 2.81 -0.37 -9.99
C TRP A 359 2.97 1.13 -9.83
N HIS A 360 3.67 1.79 -10.76
CA HIS A 360 3.93 3.23 -10.72
C HIS A 360 2.83 4.09 -11.37
N HIS A 361 1.83 3.47 -12.00
CA HIS A 361 0.71 4.18 -12.60
C HIS A 361 -0.08 5.04 -11.58
N GLY A 362 -0.58 6.20 -12.01
CA GLY A 362 -1.29 7.14 -11.13
C GLY A 362 -2.55 6.57 -10.46
N ASN A 363 -3.21 5.63 -11.13
CA ASN A 363 -4.39 4.93 -10.59
C ASN A 363 -4.04 3.81 -9.59
N ALA A 364 -2.77 3.39 -9.52
CA ALA A 364 -2.30 2.41 -8.54
C ALA A 364 -2.13 3.09 -7.18
N THR A 365 -3.24 3.26 -6.46
CA THR A 365 -3.23 3.91 -5.15
C THR A 365 -2.34 3.16 -4.15
N ALA A 366 -1.85 3.86 -3.12
CA ALA A 366 -1.13 3.23 -2.02
C ALA A 366 -1.94 2.11 -1.35
N THR A 367 -3.28 2.20 -1.35
CA THR A 367 -4.14 1.13 -0.83
C THR A 367 -4.04 -0.13 -1.69
N THR A 368 -4.07 0.00 -3.02
CA THR A 368 -3.92 -1.12 -3.97
C THR A 368 -2.56 -1.80 -3.80
N ARG A 369 -1.47 -1.03 -3.75
CA ARG A 369 -0.11 -1.55 -3.54
C ARG A 369 0.01 -2.36 -2.25
N LYS A 370 -0.54 -1.84 -1.15
CA LYS A 370 -0.58 -2.55 0.14
C LYS A 370 -1.39 -3.84 0.09
N ARG A 371 -2.50 -3.88 -0.66
CA ARG A 371 -3.30 -5.09 -0.84
C ARG A 371 -2.47 -6.19 -1.50
N ILE A 372 -1.78 -5.84 -2.58
CA ILE A 372 -0.89 -6.76 -3.30
C ILE A 372 0.19 -7.29 -2.36
N ILE A 373 0.91 -6.40 -1.66
CA ILE A 373 1.96 -6.80 -0.70
C ILE A 373 1.41 -7.73 0.39
N ARG A 374 0.25 -7.42 0.99
CA ARG A 374 -0.33 -8.24 2.06
C ARG A 374 -0.87 -9.59 1.58
N ALA A 375 -1.22 -9.70 0.29
CA ALA A 375 -1.65 -10.97 -0.30
C ALA A 375 -0.50 -11.97 -0.40
N VAL A 376 0.73 -11.49 -0.64
CA VAL A 376 1.92 -12.36 -0.83
C VAL A 376 2.83 -12.46 0.39
N ILE A 377 2.92 -11.40 1.20
CA ILE A 377 3.76 -11.35 2.39
C ILE A 377 2.94 -11.63 3.64
N ARG A 378 3.43 -12.56 4.47
CA ARG A 378 2.88 -12.88 5.78
C ARG A 378 3.31 -11.86 6.82
N GLU A 379 4.61 -11.65 6.94
CA GLU A 379 5.24 -10.67 7.82
C GLU A 379 6.69 -10.41 7.37
N ILE A 380 7.30 -9.37 7.92
CA ILE A 380 8.70 -9.05 7.66
C ILE A 380 9.39 -8.81 8.99
N VAL A 381 10.38 -9.63 9.32
CA VAL A 381 11.19 -9.45 10.53
C VAL A 381 12.36 -8.55 10.19
N VAL A 382 12.53 -7.47 10.95
CA VAL A 382 13.53 -6.44 10.69
C VAL A 382 14.49 -6.30 11.86
N ALA A 383 15.78 -6.44 11.57
CA ALA A 383 16.88 -6.14 12.49
C ALA A 383 17.74 -5.01 11.90
N ILE A 384 18.33 -4.21 12.78
CA ILE A 384 19.34 -3.23 12.40
C ILE A 384 20.67 -3.76 12.91
N GLU A 385 21.60 -4.01 12.01
CA GLU A 385 22.96 -4.41 12.31
C GLU A 385 23.88 -3.39 11.64
N ASP A 386 24.67 -2.69 12.44
CA ASP A 386 25.51 -1.56 12.03
C ASP A 386 24.72 -0.49 11.24
N ASP A 387 25.13 -0.24 9.99
CA ASP A 387 24.52 0.66 9.02
C ASP A 387 23.54 -0.04 8.07
N HIS A 388 23.13 -1.28 8.34
CA HIS A 388 22.24 -2.05 7.49
C HIS A 388 20.93 -2.44 8.19
N ILE A 389 19.85 -2.35 7.43
CA ILE A 389 18.51 -2.84 7.78
C ILE A 389 18.39 -4.21 7.14
N LYS A 390 18.55 -5.26 7.94
CA LYS A 390 18.33 -6.65 7.53
C LYS A 390 16.86 -6.97 7.68
N MET A 391 16.25 -7.51 6.63
CA MET A 391 14.85 -7.87 6.58
C MET A 391 14.72 -9.32 6.14
N LEU A 392 13.99 -10.12 6.91
CA LEU A 392 13.58 -11.45 6.52
C LEU A 392 12.10 -11.40 6.13
N VAL A 393 11.82 -11.51 4.84
CA VAL A 393 10.47 -11.51 4.29
C VAL A 393 9.91 -12.91 4.39
N HIS A 394 8.83 -13.09 5.14
CA HIS A 394 8.11 -14.36 5.26
C HIS A 394 6.98 -14.35 4.24
N TRP A 395 7.04 -15.21 3.23
CA TRP A 395 5.99 -15.34 2.22
C TRP A 395 4.84 -16.18 2.76
N GLN A 396 3.65 -15.99 2.19
CA GLN A 396 2.48 -16.78 2.57
C GLN A 396 2.63 -18.28 2.20
N GLY A 397 3.49 -18.60 1.22
CA GLY A 397 3.84 -19.97 0.83
C GLY A 397 4.83 -20.67 1.76
N GLY A 398 5.33 -20.02 2.82
CA GLY A 398 6.32 -20.60 3.74
C GLY A 398 7.78 -20.38 3.33
N ASP A 399 8.04 -19.83 2.15
CA ASP A 399 9.37 -19.39 1.74
C ASP A 399 9.83 -18.15 2.51
N HIS A 400 11.15 -17.96 2.55
CA HIS A 400 11.81 -16.86 3.23
C HIS A 400 12.82 -16.19 2.31
N THR A 401 12.82 -14.86 2.26
CA THR A 401 13.83 -14.10 1.52
C THR A 401 14.53 -13.11 2.43
N ALA A 402 15.86 -13.15 2.44
CA ALA A 402 16.68 -12.16 3.13
C ALA A 402 16.94 -10.96 2.20
N LEU A 403 16.65 -9.76 2.69
CA LEU A 403 16.96 -8.49 2.03
C LEU A 403 17.83 -7.65 2.97
N SER A 404 18.76 -6.88 2.41
CA SER A 404 19.59 -5.95 3.16
C SER A 404 19.59 -4.59 2.49
N VAL A 405 19.30 -3.54 3.27
CA VAL A 405 19.24 -2.17 2.78
C VAL A 405 20.07 -1.28 3.67
N ARG A 406 20.94 -0.46 3.07
CA ARG A 406 21.74 0.50 3.83
C ARG A 406 20.86 1.57 4.49
N LYS A 407 20.97 1.70 5.81
CA LYS A 407 20.34 2.75 6.62
C LYS A 407 20.92 4.11 6.22
N ASN A 408 20.07 5.13 6.13
CA ASN A 408 20.59 6.49 6.00
C ASN A 408 21.26 6.87 7.32
N LYS A 409 22.55 7.25 7.27
CA LYS A 409 23.26 7.86 8.39
C LYS A 409 22.52 9.14 8.83
N ALA A 410 22.51 9.42 10.13
CA ALA A 410 21.96 10.67 10.64
C ALA A 410 22.65 11.86 9.92
N GLY A 411 21.87 12.84 9.47
CA GLY A 411 22.38 14.00 8.71
C GLY A 411 22.52 13.81 7.19
N HIS A 412 22.52 12.58 6.67
CA HIS A 412 22.56 12.34 5.22
C HIS A 412 21.15 12.26 4.62
N HIS A 413 20.81 13.23 3.77
CA HIS A 413 19.54 13.30 3.03
C HIS A 413 19.72 12.95 1.54
N ARG A 414 18.60 12.70 0.82
CA ARG A 414 18.57 12.39 -0.63
C ARG A 414 19.36 13.37 -1.51
N TRP A 415 19.60 14.58 -1.02
CA TRP A 415 20.34 15.64 -1.70
C TRP A 415 21.84 15.72 -1.32
N GLY A 416 22.46 14.62 -0.89
CA GLY A 416 23.92 14.56 -0.68
C GLY A 416 24.67 14.69 -2.02
N ALA A 417 25.83 15.35 -2.03
CA ALA A 417 26.68 15.34 -3.21
C ALA A 417 27.19 13.91 -3.48
N PRO A 418 27.37 13.50 -4.75
CA PRO A 418 28.00 12.23 -5.10
C PRO A 418 29.34 12.04 -4.37
N PRO A 419 29.73 10.80 -3.99
CA PRO A 419 30.96 10.53 -3.25
C PRO A 419 32.20 11.11 -3.95
N ASP A 420 32.25 11.06 -5.28
CA ASP A 420 33.34 11.63 -6.10
C ASP A 420 33.55 13.14 -5.90
N ILE A 421 32.52 13.88 -5.47
CA ILE A 421 32.63 15.33 -5.24
C ILE A 421 33.36 15.60 -3.92
N GLU A 422 33.19 14.74 -2.91
CA GLU A 422 33.90 14.91 -1.64
C GLU A 422 35.41 14.78 -1.84
N ASP A 423 35.85 13.71 -2.49
CA ASP A 423 37.27 13.47 -2.77
C ASP A 423 37.86 14.56 -3.66
N LEU A 424 37.09 15.01 -4.67
CA LEU A 424 37.49 16.11 -5.53
C LEU A 424 37.64 17.42 -4.76
N ILE A 425 36.68 17.80 -3.91
CA ILE A 425 36.77 19.01 -3.09
C ILE A 425 37.91 18.90 -2.08
N ARG A 426 38.14 17.72 -1.49
CA ARG A 426 39.24 17.45 -0.55
C ARG A 426 40.61 17.63 -1.21
N ALA A 427 40.78 17.15 -2.45
CA ALA A 427 42.00 17.36 -3.23
C ALA A 427 42.18 18.83 -3.64
N LEU A 428 41.12 19.48 -4.11
CA LEU A 428 41.17 20.88 -4.56
C LEU A 428 41.36 21.87 -3.40
N ALA A 429 40.81 21.61 -2.22
CA ALA A 429 40.96 22.45 -1.03
C ALA A 429 42.41 22.61 -0.57
N ARG A 430 43.27 21.63 -0.88
CA ARG A 430 44.72 21.70 -0.62
C ARG A 430 45.48 22.60 -1.59
N GLN A 431 44.83 23.06 -2.67
CA GLN A 431 45.49 23.72 -3.79
C GLN A 431 44.82 25.01 -4.23
N LEU A 432 43.54 25.22 -3.99
CA LEU A 432 42.79 26.35 -4.50
C LEU A 432 41.90 26.95 -3.42
N PRO A 433 41.68 28.27 -3.42
CA PRO A 433 40.69 28.87 -2.54
C PRO A 433 39.27 28.47 -2.95
N ASP A 434 38.33 28.43 -2.00
CA ASP A 434 36.94 27.98 -2.18
C ASP A 434 36.21 28.62 -3.38
N ARG A 435 36.52 29.89 -3.71
CA ARG A 435 35.97 30.58 -4.88
C ARG A 435 36.44 29.96 -6.21
N ALA A 436 37.70 29.56 -6.30
CA ALA A 436 38.25 28.91 -7.48
C ALA A 436 37.74 27.47 -7.61
N ILE A 437 37.56 26.77 -6.49
CA ILE A 437 36.93 25.44 -6.44
C ILE A 437 35.50 25.51 -6.99
N ALA A 438 34.69 26.48 -6.54
CA ALA A 438 33.33 26.65 -7.02
C ALA A 438 33.25 26.85 -8.54
N SER A 439 34.12 27.73 -9.08
CA SER A 439 34.19 27.97 -10.53
C SER A 439 34.60 26.73 -11.32
N LEU A 440 35.54 25.94 -10.79
CA LEU A 440 36.03 24.72 -11.43
C LEU A 440 34.97 23.61 -11.43
N LEU A 441 34.26 23.42 -10.32
CA LEU A 441 33.15 22.46 -10.23
C LEU A 441 32.04 22.79 -11.22
N ASN A 442 31.68 24.07 -11.34
CA ASN A 442 30.67 24.52 -12.32
C ASN A 442 31.14 24.30 -13.77
N ARG A 443 32.42 24.56 -14.07
CA ARG A 443 33.00 24.32 -15.41
C ARG A 443 33.03 22.84 -15.78
N LEU A 444 33.22 21.95 -14.79
CA LEU A 444 33.15 20.49 -14.96
C LEU A 444 31.72 19.95 -15.03
N GLY A 445 30.69 20.82 -15.02
CA GLY A 445 29.29 20.43 -15.06
C GLY A 445 28.80 19.72 -13.80
N LYS A 446 29.55 19.80 -12.69
CA LYS A 446 29.19 19.15 -11.43
C LYS A 446 28.20 20.05 -10.68
N THR A 447 27.09 19.47 -10.22
CA THR A 447 26.08 20.17 -9.42
C THR A 447 26.08 19.66 -7.99
N THR A 448 25.56 20.47 -7.07
CA THR A 448 25.27 20.01 -5.70
C THR A 448 24.16 18.95 -5.73
N GLY A 449 24.00 18.20 -4.63
CA GLY A 449 22.95 17.16 -4.59
C GLY A 449 21.53 17.68 -4.87
N ARG A 450 21.24 18.99 -4.65
CA ARG A 450 19.97 19.65 -5.04
C ARG A 450 19.93 20.19 -6.47
N LEU A 451 20.85 19.79 -7.34
CA LEU A 451 21.01 20.28 -8.72
C LEU A 451 21.33 21.79 -8.83
N ASN A 452 21.74 22.44 -7.73
CA ASN A 452 22.19 23.82 -7.77
C ASN A 452 23.67 23.90 -8.18
N GLY A 453 24.07 25.02 -8.80
CA GLY A 453 25.47 25.35 -9.04
C GLY A 453 26.26 25.63 -7.76
N TRP A 454 27.58 25.50 -7.82
CA TRP A 454 28.51 25.76 -6.73
C TRP A 454 28.79 27.25 -6.56
N THR A 455 28.80 27.73 -5.32
CA THR A 455 29.23 29.07 -4.94
C THR A 455 30.28 28.94 -3.83
N GLN A 456 31.08 29.99 -3.61
CA GLN A 456 32.08 29.99 -2.53
C GLN A 456 31.48 29.61 -1.16
N SER A 457 30.32 30.17 -0.83
CA SER A 457 29.60 29.85 0.41
C SER A 457 29.21 28.36 0.48
N ARG A 458 28.72 27.77 -0.62
CA ARG A 458 28.35 26.34 -0.66
C ARG A 458 29.56 25.42 -0.53
N VAL A 459 30.69 25.78 -1.14
CA VAL A 459 31.96 25.04 -0.95
C VAL A 459 32.42 25.12 0.50
N CYS A 460 32.39 26.31 1.11
CA CYS A 460 32.77 26.48 2.52
C CYS A 460 31.85 25.68 3.47
N THR A 461 30.54 25.72 3.27
CA THR A 461 29.59 24.91 4.05
C THR A 461 29.84 23.41 3.87
N PHE A 462 30.06 22.96 2.63
CA PHE A 462 30.37 21.55 2.34
C PHE A 462 31.68 21.14 3.02
N ARG A 463 32.71 21.97 2.92
CA ARG A 463 34.02 21.76 3.55
C ARG A 463 33.92 21.60 5.07
N ASN A 464 33.15 22.47 5.73
CA ASN A 464 32.91 22.41 7.18
C ASN A 464 32.08 21.17 7.59
N GLN A 465 31.13 20.73 6.74
CA GLN A 465 30.33 19.54 7.01
C GLN A 465 31.13 18.24 6.88
N HIS A 466 32.17 18.22 6.05
CA HIS A 466 33.01 17.05 5.75
C HIS A 466 34.40 17.10 6.40
N ASP A 467 34.62 18.06 7.31
CA ASP A 467 35.87 18.29 8.06
C ASP A 467 37.11 18.38 7.14
N ILE A 468 37.00 19.15 6.07
CA ILE A 468 38.07 19.39 5.11
C ILE A 468 38.80 20.70 5.49
N ALA A 469 40.14 20.72 5.51
CA ALA A 469 40.90 21.92 5.87
C ALA A 469 40.75 23.06 4.84
N VAL A 470 40.79 24.32 5.29
CA VAL A 470 40.81 25.52 4.42
C VAL A 470 42.14 25.56 3.66
N TYR A 471 42.12 26.02 2.42
CA TYR A 471 43.33 26.36 1.66
C TYR A 471 44.23 27.34 2.44
N LYS A 472 45.47 26.92 2.71
CA LYS A 472 46.54 27.78 3.23
C LYS A 472 47.52 28.09 2.09
N LYS A 473 47.89 29.37 1.96
CA LYS A 473 48.71 29.86 0.84
C LYS A 473 50.12 29.25 0.83
N ASP A 474 50.69 29.00 2.00
CA ASP A 474 52.09 28.57 2.15
C ASP A 474 52.26 27.04 2.26
N GLU A 475 51.17 26.32 2.51
CA GLU A 475 51.16 24.86 2.68
C GLU A 475 51.65 24.11 1.43
N ARG A 476 51.45 24.70 0.24
CA ARG A 476 51.94 24.10 -1.02
C ARG A 476 53.47 24.19 -1.13
N SER A 477 54.03 25.35 -0.80
CA SER A 477 55.47 25.60 -0.82
C SER A 477 56.20 24.76 0.25
N GLU A 478 55.58 24.59 1.42
CA GLU A 478 56.09 23.73 2.51
C GLU A 478 56.16 22.24 2.11
N ARG A 479 55.28 21.78 1.21
CA ARG A 479 55.32 20.42 0.66
C ARG A 479 56.27 20.26 -0.54
N GLY A 480 56.95 21.31 -0.96
CA GLY A 480 57.79 21.30 -2.16
C GLY A 480 56.99 21.14 -3.46
N GLU A 481 55.72 21.53 -3.48
CA GLU A 481 54.86 21.48 -4.66
C GLU A 481 54.80 22.87 -5.33
N TYR A 482 55.09 22.95 -6.63
CA TYR A 482 55.07 24.20 -7.38
C TYR A 482 54.05 24.14 -8.52
N THR A 483 53.40 25.28 -8.76
CA THR A 483 52.56 25.47 -9.94
C THR A 483 53.41 25.74 -11.19
N LEU A 484 52.78 25.65 -12.36
CA LEU A 484 53.39 26.05 -13.65
C LEU A 484 54.03 27.44 -13.63
N GLN A 485 53.40 28.42 -12.98
CA GLN A 485 53.91 29.79 -12.93
C GLN A 485 55.11 29.90 -12.00
N GLU A 486 55.04 29.26 -10.83
CA GLU A 486 56.14 29.25 -9.86
C GLU A 486 57.34 28.47 -10.39
N THR A 487 57.11 27.36 -11.09
CA THR A 487 58.16 26.55 -11.75
C THR A 487 58.82 27.31 -12.89
N ALA A 488 58.02 28.02 -13.71
CA ALA A 488 58.53 28.88 -14.77
C ALA A 488 59.40 30.02 -14.20
N ALA A 489 58.98 30.64 -13.10
CA ALA A 489 59.77 31.66 -12.42
C ALA A 489 61.07 31.10 -11.84
N LYS A 490 61.03 29.90 -11.24
CA LYS A 490 62.20 29.25 -10.63
C LYS A 490 63.25 28.81 -11.67
N LEU A 491 62.82 28.35 -12.84
CA LEU A 491 63.70 27.94 -13.95
C LEU A 491 64.07 29.08 -14.91
N GLY A 492 63.51 30.28 -14.74
CA GLY A 492 63.71 31.40 -15.67
C GLY A 492 63.10 31.16 -17.06
N LEU A 493 62.11 30.29 -17.17
CA LEU A 493 61.47 29.89 -18.43
C LEU A 493 60.10 30.55 -18.62
N ARG A 494 59.59 30.59 -19.85
CA ARG A 494 58.19 30.96 -20.11
C ARG A 494 57.26 29.82 -19.67
N THR A 495 56.08 30.14 -19.13
CA THR A 495 55.08 29.13 -18.67
C THR A 495 54.70 28.13 -19.76
N MET A 496 54.67 28.56 -21.03
CA MET A 496 54.38 27.69 -22.18
C MET A 496 55.50 26.67 -22.47
N THR A 497 56.75 27.02 -22.17
CA THR A 497 57.89 26.10 -22.30
C THR A 497 57.79 24.99 -21.26
N VAL A 498 57.50 25.35 -20.00
CA VAL A 498 57.28 24.36 -18.92
C VAL A 498 56.10 23.44 -19.25
N LEU A 499 54.99 23.99 -19.77
CA LEU A 499 53.84 23.18 -20.20
C LEU A 499 54.19 22.24 -21.36
N ARG A 500 55.06 22.66 -22.29
CA ARG A 500 55.54 21.82 -23.39
C ARG A 500 56.42 20.68 -22.89
N MET A 501 57.30 20.94 -21.93
CA MET A 501 58.15 19.93 -21.28
C MET A 501 57.32 18.88 -20.54
N ILE A 502 56.26 19.29 -19.84
CA ILE A 502 55.33 18.35 -19.21
C ILE A 502 54.65 17.45 -20.26
N ARG A 503 54.22 18.03 -21.39
CA ARG A 503 53.56 17.28 -22.47
C ARG A 503 54.51 16.36 -23.24
N ALA A 504 55.79 16.72 -23.33
CA ALA A 504 56.83 15.91 -23.94
C ALA A 504 57.31 14.77 -23.02
N GLY A 505 57.00 14.85 -21.72
CA GLY A 505 57.41 13.87 -20.70
C GLY A 505 58.74 14.20 -20.01
N ASP A 506 59.37 15.32 -20.37
CA ASP A 506 60.66 15.76 -19.84
C ASP A 506 60.55 16.23 -18.39
N LEU A 507 59.39 16.76 -17.98
CA LEU A 507 59.09 17.19 -16.62
C LEU A 507 57.89 16.43 -16.08
N LYS A 508 58.09 15.67 -15.00
CA LYS A 508 56.99 15.00 -14.31
C LYS A 508 56.10 16.02 -13.62
N ALA A 509 54.83 16.00 -13.96
CA ALA A 509 53.82 16.84 -13.33
C ALA A 509 52.49 16.09 -13.20
N GLU A 510 51.81 16.31 -12.08
CA GLU A 510 50.52 15.72 -11.78
C GLU A 510 49.41 16.76 -12.01
N GLN A 511 48.31 16.35 -12.65
CA GLN A 511 47.11 17.16 -12.79
C GLN A 511 45.89 16.34 -12.31
N TYR A 512 45.20 16.83 -11.28
CA TYR A 512 44.05 16.15 -10.69
C TYR A 512 42.84 16.08 -11.62
N CYS A 513 42.53 17.16 -12.34
CA CYS A 513 41.54 17.11 -13.43
C CYS A 513 41.79 18.21 -14.47
N LYS A 514 41.22 18.06 -15.66
CA LYS A 514 41.42 19.00 -16.77
C LYS A 514 41.05 20.43 -16.35
N GLY A 515 42.06 21.29 -16.28
CA GLY A 515 41.89 22.70 -15.90
C GLY A 515 42.26 23.04 -14.45
N THR A 516 42.71 22.08 -13.64
CA THR A 516 43.41 22.38 -12.38
C THR A 516 44.85 22.80 -12.67
N PRO A 517 45.49 23.56 -11.77
CA PRO A 517 46.92 23.80 -11.84
C PRO A 517 47.69 22.48 -11.95
N TRP A 518 48.76 22.48 -12.75
CA TRP A 518 49.74 21.40 -12.76
C TRP A 518 50.62 21.52 -11.52
N ILE A 519 50.90 20.38 -10.90
CA ILE A 519 51.75 20.29 -9.72
C ILE A 519 53.04 19.61 -10.10
N ILE A 520 54.13 20.26 -9.78
CA ILE A 520 55.48 19.81 -10.06
C ILE A 520 56.21 19.72 -8.72
N ARG A 521 56.86 18.60 -8.42
CA ARG A 521 57.59 18.41 -7.16
C ARG A 521 58.95 19.11 -7.24
N HIS A 522 59.44 19.60 -6.11
CA HIS A 522 60.74 20.27 -6.00
C HIS A 522 61.87 19.43 -6.58
N GLU A 523 61.86 18.12 -6.30
CA GLU A 523 62.86 17.14 -6.75
C GLU A 523 62.93 17.05 -8.28
N ASP A 524 61.78 17.09 -8.96
CA ASP A 524 61.70 17.02 -10.43
C ASP A 524 62.20 18.33 -11.08
N ILE A 525 62.06 19.47 -10.38
CA ILE A 525 62.59 20.77 -10.82
C ILE A 525 64.11 20.80 -10.68
N GLU A 526 64.65 20.30 -9.57
CA GLU A 526 66.09 20.25 -9.32
C GLU A 526 66.81 19.31 -10.29
N GLN A 527 66.24 18.13 -10.58
CA GLN A 527 66.81 17.20 -11.55
C GLN A 527 66.91 17.83 -12.96
N LEU A 528 65.93 18.64 -13.35
CA LEU A 528 65.92 19.34 -14.62
C LEU A 528 66.87 20.54 -14.66
N ASP A 529 67.01 21.29 -13.56
CA ASP A 529 67.97 22.40 -13.48
C ASP A 529 69.41 21.87 -13.56
N ILE A 530 69.70 20.73 -12.91
CA ILE A 530 70.99 20.03 -13.02
C ILE A 530 71.26 19.58 -14.47
N GLN A 531 70.27 19.01 -15.16
CA GLN A 531 70.42 18.60 -16.56
C GLN A 531 70.57 19.79 -17.53
N HIS A 532 69.83 20.88 -17.30
CA HIS A 532 69.93 22.10 -18.11
C HIS A 532 71.25 22.85 -17.90
N GLN A 533 71.80 22.87 -16.69
CA GLN A 533 73.12 23.45 -16.43
C GLN A 533 74.25 22.59 -17.03
N SER A 534 74.09 21.26 -17.04
CA SER A 534 75.02 20.32 -17.69
C SER A 534 75.02 20.43 -19.23
N GLY A 535 73.92 20.89 -19.84
CA GLY A 535 73.78 21.10 -21.29
C GLY A 535 74.29 22.43 -21.82
N ARG A 536 74.78 23.35 -20.97
CA ARG A 536 75.32 24.66 -21.40
C ARG A 536 76.74 24.61 -22.01
N SER A 537 77.39 23.45 -22.08
CA SER A 537 78.73 23.29 -22.69
C SER A 537 78.71 22.83 -24.16
N GLY A 538 77.70 23.23 -24.94
CA GLY A 538 77.61 22.91 -26.36
C GLY A 538 77.15 24.10 -27.18
N HIS A 539 78.09 24.90 -27.69
CA HIS A 539 77.83 25.77 -28.83
C HIS A 539 77.29 24.90 -29.98
N SER A 540 76.07 25.17 -30.43
CA SER A 540 75.63 24.75 -31.77
C SER A 540 75.64 25.96 -32.69
N PRO A 541 76.24 25.84 -33.89
CA PRO A 541 76.39 26.96 -34.81
C PRO A 541 75.05 27.35 -35.45
N LEU A 542 74.94 28.63 -35.80
CA LEU A 542 73.86 29.18 -36.62
C LEU A 542 73.79 28.44 -37.96
N SER A 543 72.61 27.96 -38.36
CA SER A 543 72.39 27.40 -39.69
C SER A 543 72.47 28.52 -40.74
N GLN A 544 73.50 28.50 -41.58
CA GLN A 544 73.51 29.23 -42.85
C GLN A 544 72.56 28.51 -43.81
N SER A 545 71.43 29.15 -44.10
CA SER A 545 70.55 28.79 -45.22
C SER A 545 70.43 30.02 -46.12
N GLN A 546 70.91 29.90 -47.37
CA GLN A 546 70.93 30.98 -48.36
C GLN A 546 69.58 31.24 -49.06
N ASP A 547 68.50 30.51 -48.72
CA ASP A 547 67.21 30.60 -49.43
C ASP A 547 65.99 30.89 -48.53
N GLN A 548 66.04 31.91 -47.67
CA GLN A 548 64.83 32.42 -47.03
C GLN A 548 64.51 33.85 -47.49
N GLN A 549 63.65 33.93 -48.51
CA GLN A 549 62.98 35.17 -48.91
C GLN A 549 62.09 35.68 -47.78
N ILE A 550 62.33 36.94 -47.41
CA ILE A 550 61.46 37.72 -46.51
C ILE A 550 60.19 38.08 -47.30
N GLN A 551 59.07 37.42 -47.00
CA GLN A 551 57.76 37.95 -47.39
C GLN A 551 57.31 38.99 -46.37
N LEU A 552 57.42 40.26 -46.77
CA LEU A 552 56.70 41.37 -46.15
C LEU A 552 55.27 41.37 -46.69
N PHE A 553 54.29 41.16 -45.82
CA PHE A 553 52.89 41.53 -46.10
C PHE A 553 52.50 42.67 -45.14
N GLN A 554 51.94 43.71 -45.75
CA GLN A 554 51.34 44.90 -45.13
C GLN A 554 50.07 44.57 -44.33
#